data_AF-A0A2N5YX05-F1
#
_entry.id   AF-A0A2N5YX05-F1
#
_cell.length_a   1.000
_cell.length_b   1.000
_cell.length_c   1.000
_cell.angle_alpha   90.00
_cell.angle_beta   90.00
_cell.angle_gamma   90.00
#
_symmetry.space_group_name_H-M   'P 1'
#
loop_
_entity.id
_entity.type
_entity.pdbx_description
1 polymer ?
#
loop_
_entity_poly.entity_id
_entity_poly.type
_entity_poly.pdbx_seq_one_letter_code
_entity_poly.pdbx_strand_id
1 'polypeptide(L)'
;MFWTILALPLLYSKNKWKNSLALVFISLAALSRQTFGIIVILAYLYVVINNRRSFVKYIPVFAIGAIPFLLYALMLFWTGSFNEFLHQMTGRTEFVQTAVIQFAKKFVVNYNTPLNIITMIVAVVLYLKRKSGIIDRFKNKSLHTLFAIIYFFVSFSLIIHHFIKPQMDIYSLPFSFFYMTIFFGILHFILLPRHINTRKLVFYVLVISWVSAISLGDNSPVFATGILFISLIVMCIDVLVSIEVPKINLLMNKWSLLVYSIVVFVFGIYGQANVNYRDLGKDKLILGLNSSSDEFGNIRANKFIVGYYQELAGIYNSLDGSKNNTIVFPHNAMFYPLMQTKNPAPLDWLIANEYIGQEDRIKADFKRIIESPRDLYIIVDKVDVRIIRDGISAREYENDLIYNLIIENCSLMDVESDYFAVYKTR
;
A
#
# COMPACT_ATOMS: atom_id res chain seq x y z
N MET A 1 7.19 -3.13 7.08
CA MET A 1 7.86 -1.87 6.65
C MET A 1 8.73 -1.29 7.75
N PHE A 2 8.17 -1.00 8.93
CA PHE A 2 8.89 -0.50 10.11
C PHE A 2 10.24 -1.21 10.35
N TRP A 3 10.21 -2.54 10.49
CA TRP A 3 11.42 -3.35 10.73
C TRP A 3 12.47 -3.22 9.63
N THR A 4 12.06 -3.20 8.35
CA THR A 4 12.97 -3.04 7.22
C THR A 4 13.69 -1.68 7.26
N ILE A 5 12.97 -0.61 7.61
CA ILE A 5 13.56 0.73 7.73
C ILE A 5 14.63 0.76 8.82
N LEU A 6 14.37 0.13 9.97
CA LEU A 6 15.37 0.02 11.05
C LEU A 6 16.58 -0.83 10.66
N ALA A 7 16.36 -1.87 9.87
CA ALA A 7 17.41 -2.79 9.45
C ALA A 7 18.39 -2.18 8.44
N LEU A 8 17.92 -1.36 7.49
CA LEU A 8 18.74 -0.91 6.37
C LEU A 8 20.00 -0.16 6.80
N PRO A 9 19.98 0.82 7.73
CA PRO A 9 21.20 1.47 8.20
C PRO A 9 22.17 0.51 8.91
N LEU A 10 21.62 -0.48 9.61
CA LEU A 10 22.40 -1.47 10.36
C LEU A 10 23.08 -2.49 9.44
N LEU A 11 22.40 -2.89 8.36
CA LEU A 11 22.87 -3.89 7.39
C LEU A 11 24.16 -3.44 6.68
N TYR A 12 24.34 -2.13 6.49
CA TYR A 12 25.52 -1.56 5.82
C TYR A 12 26.68 -1.28 6.77
N SER A 13 26.52 -1.61 8.05
CA SER A 13 27.61 -1.51 9.00
C SER A 13 28.66 -2.59 8.76
N LYS A 14 29.92 -2.25 9.02
CA LYS A 14 30.99 -3.25 9.11
C LYS A 14 30.94 -4.05 10.42
N ASN A 15 30.09 -3.66 11.37
CA ASN A 15 29.96 -4.30 12.67
C ASN A 15 29.03 -5.52 12.59
N LYS A 16 29.55 -6.70 12.99
CA LYS A 16 28.81 -7.97 13.00
C LYS A 16 27.55 -7.94 13.85
N TRP A 17 27.57 -7.28 15.01
CA TRP A 17 26.40 -7.15 15.88
C TRP A 17 25.30 -6.34 15.21
N LYS A 18 25.67 -5.24 14.54
CA LYS A 18 24.70 -4.44 13.76
C LYS A 18 24.13 -5.25 12.60
N ASN A 19 24.94 -6.02 11.89
CA ASN A 19 24.44 -6.91 10.83
C ASN A 19 23.52 -8.00 11.39
N SER A 20 23.82 -8.55 12.57
CA SER A 20 22.96 -9.55 13.24
C SER A 20 21.59 -8.95 13.58
N LEU A 21 21.59 -7.76 14.19
CA LEU A 21 20.36 -7.03 14.51
C LEU A 21 19.58 -6.63 13.25
N ALA A 22 20.27 -6.25 12.17
CA ALA A 22 19.65 -5.96 10.89
C ALA A 22 18.92 -7.18 10.33
N LEU A 23 19.55 -8.36 10.37
CA LEU A 23 18.93 -9.61 9.92
C LEU A 23 17.76 -10.02 10.82
N VAL A 24 17.85 -9.83 12.15
CA VAL A 24 16.73 -10.03 13.08
C VAL A 24 15.54 -9.17 12.70
N PHE A 25 15.74 -7.86 12.49
CA PHE A 25 14.67 -6.97 12.06
C PHE A 25 14.08 -7.36 10.69
N ILE A 26 14.91 -7.77 9.72
CA ILE A 26 14.41 -8.22 8.42
C ILE A 26 13.61 -9.52 8.54
N SER A 27 14.03 -10.45 9.40
CA SER A 27 13.27 -11.67 9.70
C SER A 27 11.93 -11.33 10.35
N LEU A 28 11.88 -10.41 11.31
CA LEU A 28 10.63 -9.91 11.89
C LEU A 28 9.73 -9.23 10.84
N ALA A 29 10.32 -8.54 9.85
CA ALA A 29 9.57 -7.98 8.73
C ALA A 29 8.84 -9.07 7.92
N ALA A 30 9.52 -10.18 7.63
CA ALA A 30 8.94 -11.33 6.92
C ALA A 30 7.92 -12.12 7.73
N LEU A 31 8.12 -12.23 9.04
CA LEU A 31 7.11 -12.81 9.94
C LEU A 31 5.87 -11.92 10.08
N SER A 32 6.04 -10.60 9.95
CA SER A 32 4.90 -9.68 9.92
C SER A 32 4.11 -9.80 8.62
N ARG A 33 4.79 -9.96 7.47
CA ARG A 33 4.18 -10.21 6.16
C ARG A 33 5.10 -11.01 5.23
N GLN A 34 4.54 -12.06 4.63
CA GLN A 34 5.23 -12.98 3.72
C GLN A 34 5.95 -12.31 2.55
N THR A 35 5.43 -11.18 2.08
CA THR A 35 5.97 -10.44 0.93
C THR A 35 7.39 -9.90 1.17
N PHE A 36 7.81 -9.79 2.43
CA PHE A 36 9.18 -9.41 2.82
C PHE A 36 10.18 -10.58 2.73
N GLY A 37 9.74 -11.81 2.43
CA GLY A 37 10.62 -12.98 2.32
C GLY A 37 11.76 -12.79 1.30
N ILE A 38 11.50 -12.08 0.20
CA ILE A 38 12.56 -11.75 -0.78
C ILE A 38 13.59 -10.79 -0.20
N ILE A 39 13.17 -9.82 0.62
CA ILE A 39 14.12 -8.91 1.29
C ILE A 39 15.01 -9.69 2.25
N VAL A 40 14.48 -10.71 2.94
CA VAL A 40 15.29 -11.60 3.79
C VAL A 40 16.38 -12.24 2.95
N ILE A 41 16.02 -12.88 1.84
CA ILE A 41 17.00 -13.52 0.93
C ILE A 41 18.06 -12.51 0.48
N LEU A 42 17.63 -11.33 0.00
CA LEU A 42 18.55 -10.28 -0.46
C LEU A 42 19.47 -9.76 0.65
N ALA A 43 18.97 -9.62 1.87
CA ALA A 43 19.76 -9.14 3.00
C ALA A 43 20.80 -10.17 3.46
N TYR A 44 20.44 -11.45 3.52
CA TYR A 44 21.38 -12.53 3.81
C TYR A 44 22.44 -12.62 2.71
N LEU A 45 22.04 -12.61 1.43
CA LEU A 45 22.96 -12.59 0.29
C LEU A 45 23.89 -11.38 0.33
N TYR A 46 23.40 -10.20 0.69
CA TYR A 46 24.22 -9.00 0.84
C TYR A 46 25.32 -9.21 1.89
N VAL A 47 24.99 -9.75 3.07
CA VAL A 47 25.97 -10.03 4.12
C VAL A 47 26.99 -11.07 3.65
N VAL A 48 26.56 -12.12 2.94
CA VAL A 48 27.45 -13.14 2.35
C VAL A 48 28.43 -12.51 1.36
N ILE A 49 27.93 -11.76 0.37
CA ILE A 49 28.74 -11.18 -0.70
C ILE A 49 29.76 -10.19 -0.13
N ASN A 50 29.33 -9.31 0.77
CA ASN A 50 30.20 -8.28 1.35
C ASN A 50 31.27 -8.88 2.28
N ASN A 51 31.04 -10.08 2.82
CA ASN A 51 31.94 -10.74 3.77
C ASN A 51 32.48 -12.10 3.27
N ARG A 52 32.47 -12.33 1.96
CA ARG A 52 32.84 -13.62 1.33
C ARG A 52 34.19 -14.20 1.77
N ARG A 53 35.19 -13.33 2.01
CA ARG A 53 36.53 -13.74 2.47
C ARG A 53 36.57 -14.23 3.92
N SER A 54 35.53 -13.92 4.69
CA SER A 54 35.42 -14.22 6.12
C SER A 54 34.09 -14.91 6.45
N PHE A 55 33.52 -15.65 5.49
CA PHE A 55 32.18 -16.24 5.60
C PHE A 55 31.98 -17.06 6.89
N VAL A 56 32.95 -17.92 7.25
CA VAL A 56 32.90 -18.73 8.48
C VAL A 56 32.72 -17.87 9.73
N LYS A 57 33.37 -16.69 9.78
CA LYS A 57 33.27 -15.75 10.91
C LYS A 57 31.92 -15.02 10.99
N TYR A 58 31.07 -15.18 9.99
CA TYR A 58 29.73 -14.61 9.90
C TYR A 58 28.61 -15.66 10.09
N ILE A 59 28.94 -16.95 10.26
CA ILE A 59 27.95 -17.99 10.62
C ILE A 59 27.11 -17.58 11.85
N PRO A 60 27.70 -17.06 12.95
CA PRO A 60 26.89 -16.62 14.10
C PRO A 60 25.93 -15.47 13.77
N VAL A 61 26.29 -14.58 12.83
CA VAL A 61 25.43 -13.47 12.39
C VAL A 61 24.18 -14.00 11.70
N PHE A 62 24.34 -15.01 10.85
CA PHE A 62 23.21 -15.69 10.18
C PHE A 62 22.35 -16.47 11.19
N ALA A 63 22.98 -17.19 12.13
CA ALA A 63 22.27 -17.92 13.17
C ALA A 63 21.40 -17.00 14.03
N ILE A 64 21.97 -15.87 14.50
CA ILE A 64 21.22 -14.85 15.26
C ILE A 64 20.10 -14.25 14.42
N GLY A 65 20.38 -13.90 13.16
CA GLY A 65 19.37 -13.37 12.24
C GLY A 65 18.18 -14.31 12.03
N ALA A 66 18.39 -15.62 12.12
CA ALA A 66 17.37 -16.65 11.90
C ALA A 66 16.53 -16.96 13.16
N ILE A 67 16.93 -16.49 14.35
CA ILE A 67 16.23 -16.76 15.62
C ILE A 67 14.73 -16.45 15.54
N PRO A 68 14.27 -15.30 14.97
CA PRO A 68 12.83 -15.05 14.87
C PRO A 68 12.06 -16.13 14.11
N PHE A 69 12.62 -16.64 13.01
CA PHE A 69 11.98 -17.72 12.24
C PHE A 69 11.94 -19.02 13.03
N LEU A 70 13.02 -19.35 13.75
CA LEU A 70 13.07 -20.56 14.59
C LEU A 70 12.05 -20.49 15.73
N LEU A 71 11.97 -19.35 16.43
CA LEU A 71 10.99 -19.14 17.50
C LEU A 71 9.56 -19.22 16.98
N TYR A 72 9.29 -18.62 15.82
CA TYR A 72 7.97 -18.67 15.20
C TYR A 72 7.60 -20.10 14.75
N ALA A 73 8.54 -20.83 14.15
CA ALA A 73 8.33 -22.22 13.77
C ALA A 73 8.06 -23.11 15.00
N LEU A 74 8.85 -22.95 16.08
CA LEU A 74 8.63 -23.65 17.34
C LEU A 74 7.24 -23.36 17.92
N MET A 75 6.80 -22.10 17.87
CA MET A 75 5.44 -21.73 18.29
C MET A 75 4.38 -22.44 17.43
N LEU A 76 4.53 -22.46 16.11
CA LEU A 76 3.57 -23.14 15.21
C LEU A 76 3.50 -24.65 15.43
N PHE A 77 4.65 -25.30 15.70
CA PHE A 77 4.67 -26.72 16.04
C PHE A 77 4.04 -26.98 17.41
N TRP A 78 4.31 -26.12 18.39
CA TRP A 78 3.74 -26.23 19.73
C TRP A 78 2.22 -26.05 19.76
N THR A 79 1.67 -25.16 18.93
CA THR A 79 0.21 -24.95 18.82
C THR A 79 -0.49 -25.88 17.85
N GLY A 80 0.24 -26.74 17.12
CA GLY A 80 -0.33 -27.58 16.07
C GLY A 80 -0.78 -26.82 14.80
N SER A 81 -0.46 -25.53 14.70
CA SER A 81 -0.92 -24.65 13.60
C SER A 81 0.00 -24.65 12.37
N PHE A 82 1.04 -25.50 12.35
CA PHE A 82 2.04 -25.51 11.26
C PHE A 82 1.43 -25.84 9.89
N ASN A 83 0.49 -26.78 9.82
CA ASN A 83 -0.16 -27.16 8.56
C ASN A 83 -1.07 -26.03 8.03
N GLU A 84 -1.81 -25.36 8.91
CA GLU A 84 -2.62 -24.19 8.54
C GLU A 84 -1.75 -23.05 8.01
N PHE A 85 -0.62 -22.79 8.69
CA PHE A 85 0.37 -21.83 8.23
C PHE A 85 0.90 -22.17 6.83
N LEU A 86 1.30 -23.43 6.59
CA LEU A 86 1.75 -23.85 5.27
C LEU A 86 0.66 -23.67 4.21
N HIS A 87 -0.57 -24.09 4.50
CA HIS A 87 -1.69 -23.92 3.59
C HIS A 87 -1.90 -22.43 3.25
N GLN A 88 -1.93 -21.55 4.25
CA GLN A 88 -2.07 -20.11 4.08
C GLN A 88 -0.93 -19.48 3.26
N MET A 89 0.31 -19.91 3.50
CA MET A 89 1.50 -19.42 2.77
C MET A 89 1.51 -19.88 1.31
N THR A 90 1.01 -21.08 1.03
CA THR A 90 0.95 -21.64 -0.34
C THR A 90 -0.31 -21.27 -1.11
N GLY A 91 -1.40 -20.92 -0.42
CA GLY A 91 -2.70 -20.64 -1.03
C GLY A 91 -2.73 -19.34 -1.84
N ARG A 92 -1.85 -18.38 -1.53
CA ARG A 92 -1.77 -17.10 -2.27
C ARG A 92 -0.78 -17.18 -3.43
N THR A 93 -1.27 -17.59 -4.61
CA THR A 93 -0.48 -17.69 -5.86
C THR A 93 -0.26 -16.35 -6.57
N GLU A 94 -0.83 -15.26 -6.06
CA GLU A 94 -0.83 -13.95 -6.71
C GLU A 94 0.53 -13.24 -6.70
N PHE A 95 1.55 -13.76 -6.01
CA PHE A 95 2.85 -13.07 -5.87
C PHE A 95 3.43 -12.66 -7.24
N VAL A 96 3.46 -13.56 -8.23
CA VAL A 96 4.00 -13.24 -9.55
C VAL A 96 3.14 -12.20 -10.27
N GLN A 97 1.81 -12.35 -10.18
CA GLN A 97 0.86 -11.43 -10.78
C GLN A 97 1.01 -10.01 -10.21
N THR A 98 1.02 -9.90 -8.89
CA THR A 98 1.15 -8.64 -8.14
C THR A 98 2.54 -8.02 -8.23
N ALA A 99 3.60 -8.79 -8.02
CA ALA A 99 4.96 -8.26 -7.87
C ALA A 99 5.66 -8.00 -9.21
N VAL A 100 5.31 -8.74 -10.25
CA VAL A 100 6.01 -8.71 -11.55
C VAL A 100 5.07 -8.27 -12.67
N ILE A 101 3.95 -8.96 -12.88
CA ILE A 101 3.09 -8.71 -14.05
C ILE A 101 2.43 -7.33 -13.95
N GLN A 102 1.91 -6.94 -12.78
CA GLN A 102 1.31 -5.62 -12.59
C GLN A 102 2.33 -4.49 -12.82
N PHE A 103 3.55 -4.65 -12.32
CA PHE A 103 4.64 -3.71 -12.57
C PHE A 103 4.92 -3.62 -14.08
N ALA A 104 5.15 -4.75 -14.77
CA ALA A 104 5.38 -4.75 -16.21
C ALA A 104 4.23 -4.11 -17.01
N LYS A 105 2.97 -4.44 -16.69
CA LYS A 105 1.78 -3.85 -17.32
C LYS A 105 1.73 -2.34 -17.11
N LYS A 106 1.94 -1.88 -15.87
CA LYS A 106 1.93 -0.46 -15.53
C LYS A 106 3.10 0.28 -16.17
N PHE A 107 4.25 -0.35 -16.31
CA PHE A 107 5.35 0.19 -17.11
C PHE A 107 4.92 0.42 -18.56
N VAL A 108 4.33 -0.55 -19.24
CA VAL A 108 3.96 -0.37 -20.66
C VAL A 108 2.91 0.72 -20.87
N VAL A 109 1.94 0.85 -19.96
CA VAL A 109 0.79 1.77 -20.12
C VAL A 109 1.09 3.20 -19.65
N ASN A 110 2.15 3.41 -18.85
CA ASN A 110 2.44 4.74 -18.30
C ASN A 110 2.91 5.76 -19.35
N TYR A 111 2.45 7.01 -19.21
CA TYR A 111 2.77 8.10 -20.13
C TYR A 111 4.27 8.45 -20.22
N ASN A 112 5.02 8.21 -19.16
CA ASN A 112 6.45 8.53 -19.07
C ASN A 112 7.37 7.41 -19.59
N THR A 113 6.79 6.31 -20.09
CA THR A 113 7.55 5.15 -20.58
C THR A 113 8.47 5.44 -21.76
N PRO A 114 8.09 6.24 -22.76
CA PRO A 114 9.01 6.65 -23.81
C PRO A 114 10.26 7.35 -23.26
N LEU A 115 10.10 8.28 -22.32
CA LEU A 115 11.21 8.99 -21.66
C LEU A 115 12.13 8.01 -20.91
N ASN A 116 11.54 7.08 -20.16
CA ASN A 116 12.25 6.04 -19.42
C ASN A 116 13.08 5.13 -20.35
N ILE A 117 12.50 4.67 -21.47
CA ILE A 117 13.17 3.83 -22.46
C ILE A 117 14.33 4.59 -23.12
N ILE A 118 14.12 5.83 -23.56
CA ILE A 118 15.18 6.67 -24.15
C ILE A 118 16.34 6.82 -23.15
N THR A 119 16.02 7.07 -21.88
CA THR A 119 17.01 7.20 -20.80
C THR A 119 17.80 5.91 -20.60
N MET A 120 17.13 4.75 -20.63
CA MET A 120 17.78 3.44 -20.56
C MET A 120 18.75 3.22 -21.71
N ILE A 121 18.33 3.52 -22.95
CA ILE A 121 19.17 3.35 -24.14
C ILE A 121 20.42 4.22 -24.01
N VAL A 122 20.26 5.49 -23.64
CA VAL A 122 21.39 6.40 -23.41
C VAL A 122 22.31 5.86 -22.31
N ALA A 123 21.76 5.43 -21.17
CA ALA A 123 22.52 4.82 -20.08
C ALA A 123 23.34 3.60 -20.56
N VAL A 124 22.71 2.66 -21.28
CA VAL A 124 23.38 1.47 -21.82
C VAL A 124 24.51 1.87 -22.77
N VAL A 125 24.28 2.81 -23.69
CA VAL A 125 25.31 3.29 -24.62
C VAL A 125 26.48 3.93 -23.87
N LEU A 126 26.22 4.81 -22.90
CA LEU A 126 27.25 5.44 -22.07
C LEU A 126 28.06 4.43 -21.27
N TYR A 127 27.40 3.41 -20.71
CA TYR A 127 28.06 2.34 -19.97
C TYR A 127 28.99 1.50 -20.86
N LEU A 128 28.49 1.04 -22.02
CA LEU A 128 29.26 0.22 -22.96
C LEU A 128 30.45 0.99 -23.57
N LYS A 129 30.27 2.29 -23.82
CA LYS A 129 31.29 3.16 -24.44
C LYS A 129 32.07 4.00 -23.41
N ARG A 130 32.06 3.64 -22.12
CA ARG A 130 32.71 4.41 -21.04
C ARG A 130 34.21 4.69 -21.24
N LYS A 131 34.92 3.84 -21.99
CA LYS A 131 36.36 4.00 -22.29
C LYS A 131 36.64 4.94 -23.47
N SER A 132 35.64 5.30 -24.27
CA SER A 132 35.84 6.06 -25.51
C SER A 132 35.68 7.58 -25.35
N GLY A 133 35.67 8.10 -24.12
CA GLY A 133 35.43 9.52 -23.83
C GLY A 133 34.01 10.00 -24.18
N ILE A 134 33.07 9.10 -24.48
CA ILE A 134 31.70 9.50 -24.85
C ILE A 134 30.97 10.17 -23.69
N ILE A 135 31.27 9.76 -22.45
CA ILE A 135 30.70 10.33 -21.24
C ILE A 135 31.12 11.80 -21.13
N ASP A 136 32.38 12.11 -21.42
CA ASP A 136 32.88 13.49 -21.37
C ASP A 136 32.24 14.33 -22.48
N ARG A 137 32.06 13.78 -23.69
CA ARG A 137 31.31 14.46 -24.77
C ARG A 137 29.85 14.72 -24.37
N PHE A 138 29.21 13.74 -23.74
CA PHE A 138 27.82 13.86 -23.25
C PHE A 138 27.70 14.91 -22.14
N LYS A 139 28.73 15.02 -21.29
CA LYS A 139 28.85 16.07 -20.27
C LYS A 139 29.10 17.44 -20.88
N ASN A 140 30.08 17.57 -21.78
CA ASN A 140 30.46 18.83 -22.42
C ASN A 140 29.33 19.42 -23.28
N LYS A 141 28.46 18.57 -23.84
CA LYS A 141 27.25 19.01 -24.57
C LYS A 141 26.04 19.28 -23.66
N SER A 142 26.19 19.20 -22.34
CA SER A 142 25.12 19.41 -21.35
C SER A 142 23.89 18.52 -21.53
N LEU A 143 24.04 17.35 -22.16
CA LEU A 143 22.92 16.43 -22.39
C LEU A 143 22.42 15.82 -21.07
N HIS A 144 23.32 15.49 -20.15
CA HIS A 144 22.97 15.05 -18.79
C HIS A 144 22.07 16.06 -18.06
N THR A 145 22.38 17.35 -18.21
CA THR A 145 21.63 18.46 -17.64
C THR A 145 20.22 18.53 -18.25
N LEU A 146 20.12 18.37 -19.57
CA LEU A 146 18.84 18.32 -20.27
C LEU A 146 17.97 17.17 -19.74
N PHE A 147 18.53 15.96 -19.57
CA PHE A 147 17.80 14.85 -18.96
C PHE A 147 17.32 15.18 -17.54
N ALA A 148 18.19 15.73 -16.68
CA ALA A 148 17.81 16.12 -15.32
C ALA A 148 16.67 17.16 -15.30
N ILE A 149 16.74 18.18 -16.17
CA ILE A 149 15.69 19.19 -16.35
C ILE A 149 14.37 18.54 -16.81
N ILE A 150 14.42 17.69 -17.84
CA ILE A 150 13.22 17.01 -18.35
C ILE A 150 12.57 16.18 -17.25
N TYR A 151 13.34 15.36 -16.52
CA TYR A 151 12.80 14.55 -15.43
C TYR A 151 12.22 15.41 -14.31
N PHE A 152 12.89 16.51 -13.94
CA PHE A 152 12.39 17.47 -12.97
C PHE A 152 11.02 18.02 -13.40
N PHE A 153 10.92 18.62 -14.59
CA PHE A 153 9.66 19.21 -15.04
C PHE A 153 8.56 18.17 -15.27
N VAL A 154 8.87 17.02 -15.87
CA VAL A 154 7.90 15.93 -16.05
C VAL A 154 7.37 15.47 -14.69
N SER A 155 8.23 15.35 -13.67
CA SER A 155 7.78 14.91 -12.34
C SER A 155 6.77 15.89 -11.70
N PHE A 156 7.03 17.20 -11.76
CA PHE A 156 6.09 18.22 -11.29
C PHE A 156 4.80 18.26 -12.11
N SER A 157 4.90 18.18 -13.44
CA SER A 157 3.73 18.14 -14.32
C SER A 157 2.84 16.94 -14.02
N LEU A 158 3.41 15.77 -13.70
CA LEU A 158 2.64 14.59 -13.31
C LEU A 158 1.88 14.79 -11.99
N ILE A 159 2.47 15.47 -10.99
CA ILE A 159 1.79 15.80 -9.74
C ILE A 159 0.61 16.74 -9.99
N ILE A 160 0.87 17.83 -10.71
CA ILE A 160 -0.16 18.83 -11.01
C ILE A 160 -1.30 18.17 -11.79
N HIS A 161 -0.99 17.38 -12.82
CA HIS A 161 -1.97 16.61 -13.57
C HIS A 161 -2.78 15.65 -12.69
N HIS A 162 -2.11 14.95 -11.77
CA HIS A 162 -2.78 14.03 -10.84
C HIS A 162 -3.82 14.74 -9.97
N PHE A 163 -3.50 15.91 -9.43
CA PHE A 163 -4.41 16.66 -8.55
C PHE A 163 -5.48 17.49 -9.28
N ILE A 164 -5.29 17.79 -10.58
CA ILE A 164 -6.30 18.50 -11.38
C ILE A 164 -7.36 17.52 -11.93
N LYS A 165 -7.03 16.25 -12.12
CA LYS A 165 -7.97 15.28 -12.68
C LYS A 165 -9.24 15.17 -11.81
N PRO A 166 -10.44 15.11 -12.45
CA PRO A 166 -11.70 14.96 -11.72
C PRO A 166 -11.87 13.58 -11.06
N GLN A 167 -11.05 12.60 -11.45
CA GLN A 167 -11.01 11.27 -10.86
C GLN A 167 -9.60 10.98 -10.38
N MET A 168 -9.45 10.60 -9.10
CA MET A 168 -8.16 10.23 -8.55
C MET A 168 -7.79 8.80 -8.93
N ASP A 169 -6.91 8.66 -9.92
CA ASP A 169 -6.16 7.44 -10.15
C ASP A 169 -4.97 7.39 -9.19
N ILE A 170 -5.19 6.81 -8.02
CA ILE A 170 -4.18 6.67 -6.96
C ILE A 170 -3.01 5.75 -7.35
N TYR A 171 -3.12 4.99 -8.45
CA TYR A 171 -2.16 3.94 -8.78
C TYR A 171 -1.09 4.40 -9.77
N SER A 172 -1.44 5.20 -10.78
CA SER A 172 -0.54 5.48 -11.91
C SER A 172 0.61 6.44 -11.59
N LEU A 173 0.37 7.45 -10.75
CA LEU A 173 1.42 8.40 -10.33
C LEU A 173 2.57 7.70 -9.55
N PRO A 174 2.29 6.86 -8.53
CA PRO A 174 3.33 6.11 -7.83
C PRO A 174 4.19 5.25 -8.76
N PHE A 175 3.58 4.54 -9.71
CA PHE A 175 4.32 3.75 -10.69
C PHE A 175 5.19 4.62 -11.60
N SER A 176 4.66 5.78 -12.02
CA SER A 176 5.41 6.72 -12.83
C SER A 176 6.70 7.16 -12.13
N PHE A 177 6.63 7.51 -10.85
CA PHE A 177 7.82 7.86 -10.06
C PHE A 177 8.73 6.67 -9.76
N PHE A 178 8.18 5.48 -9.53
CA PHE A 178 8.95 4.27 -9.34
C PHE A 178 9.88 4.01 -10.54
N TYR A 179 9.33 4.03 -11.75
CA TYR A 179 10.13 3.82 -12.96
C TYR A 179 11.08 4.98 -13.22
N MET A 180 10.63 6.24 -13.13
CA MET A 180 11.54 7.38 -13.30
C MET A 180 12.74 7.30 -12.36
N THR A 181 12.51 6.88 -11.12
CA THR A 181 13.57 6.69 -10.12
C THR A 181 14.55 5.57 -10.53
N ILE A 182 14.07 4.44 -11.08
CA ILE A 182 14.92 3.37 -11.61
C ILE A 182 15.76 3.88 -12.79
N PHE A 183 15.11 4.39 -13.83
CA PHE A 183 15.77 4.71 -15.10
C PHE A 183 16.73 5.89 -14.94
N PHE A 184 16.31 6.94 -14.24
CA PHE A 184 17.18 8.06 -13.93
C PHE A 184 18.28 7.69 -12.92
N GLY A 185 17.99 6.79 -11.96
CA GLY A 185 18.99 6.26 -11.03
C GLY A 185 20.10 5.47 -11.72
N ILE A 186 19.78 4.70 -12.76
CA ILE A 186 20.79 4.01 -13.60
C ILE A 186 21.65 5.03 -14.36
N LEU A 187 21.04 6.07 -14.94
CA LEU A 187 21.78 7.13 -15.62
C LEU A 187 22.70 7.89 -14.63
N HIS A 188 22.18 8.27 -13.46
CA HIS A 188 22.92 8.88 -12.35
C HIS A 188 24.12 8.01 -11.94
N PHE A 189 23.91 6.69 -11.81
CA PHE A 189 24.97 5.74 -11.48
C PHE A 189 26.14 5.78 -12.48
N ILE A 190 25.85 5.95 -13.76
CA ILE A 190 26.88 6.02 -14.81
C ILE A 190 27.58 7.38 -14.81
N LEU A 191 26.83 8.46 -14.65
CA LEU A 191 27.35 9.83 -14.74
C LEU A 191 28.20 10.25 -13.53
N LEU A 192 27.79 9.84 -12.32
CA LEU A 192 28.36 10.27 -11.05
C LEU A 192 28.87 9.10 -10.20
N PRO A 193 29.88 8.31 -10.66
CA PRO A 193 30.39 7.08 -10.02
C PRO A 193 30.71 7.19 -8.52
N ARG A 194 31.08 8.39 -8.05
CA ARG A 194 31.55 8.64 -6.68
C ARG A 194 30.41 8.89 -5.68
N HIS A 195 29.18 9.13 -6.14
CA HIS A 195 28.04 9.50 -5.29
C HIS A 195 27.36 8.26 -4.69
N ILE A 196 28.10 7.51 -3.87
CA ILE A 196 27.65 6.22 -3.33
C ILE A 196 26.44 6.34 -2.39
N ASN A 197 26.35 7.45 -1.64
CA ASN A 197 25.29 7.64 -0.66
C ASN A 197 23.93 7.87 -1.34
N THR A 198 23.87 8.70 -2.39
CA THR A 198 22.66 8.92 -3.19
C THR A 198 22.13 7.60 -3.76
N ARG A 199 23.00 6.73 -4.25
CA ARG A 199 22.60 5.42 -4.80
C ARG A 199 22.01 4.50 -3.76
N LYS A 200 22.61 4.45 -2.56
CA LYS A 200 22.09 3.66 -1.46
C LYS A 200 20.70 4.14 -1.06
N LEU A 201 20.51 5.47 -0.95
CA LEU A 201 19.22 6.07 -0.68
C LEU A 201 18.17 5.66 -1.73
N VAL A 202 18.49 5.83 -3.01
CA VAL A 202 17.59 5.48 -4.13
C VAL A 202 17.24 4.01 -4.11
N PHE A 203 18.22 3.14 -3.88
CA PHE A 203 17.98 1.70 -3.75
C PHE A 203 17.02 1.38 -2.59
N TYR A 204 17.20 2.00 -1.42
CA TYR A 204 16.28 1.79 -0.29
C TYR A 204 14.87 2.27 -0.60
N VAL A 205 14.75 3.44 -1.22
CA VAL A 205 13.46 4.00 -1.58
C VAL A 205 12.74 3.08 -2.56
N LEU A 206 13.45 2.55 -3.57
CA LEU A 206 12.89 1.57 -4.50
C LEU A 206 12.48 0.27 -3.80
N VAL A 207 13.31 -0.29 -2.91
CA VAL A 207 12.97 -1.50 -2.15
C VAL A 207 11.76 -1.28 -1.25
N ILE A 208 11.72 -0.18 -0.50
CA ILE A 208 10.59 0.17 0.37
C ILE A 208 9.32 0.37 -0.45
N SER A 209 9.41 1.03 -1.61
CA SER A 209 8.29 1.26 -2.51
C SER A 209 7.74 -0.03 -3.10
N TRP A 210 8.63 -0.89 -3.60
CA TRP A 210 8.25 -2.17 -4.18
C TRP A 210 7.58 -3.06 -3.14
N VAL A 211 8.12 -3.09 -1.93
CA VAL A 211 7.60 -3.93 -0.86
C VAL A 211 6.32 -3.38 -0.25
N SER A 212 6.16 -2.05 -0.16
CA SER A 212 4.88 -1.46 0.24
C SER A 212 3.77 -1.82 -0.75
N ALA A 213 4.08 -1.83 -2.05
CA ALA A 213 3.15 -2.17 -3.12
C ALA A 213 2.60 -3.60 -3.02
N ILE A 214 3.47 -4.57 -2.75
CA ILE A 214 3.08 -5.99 -2.66
C ILE A 214 2.41 -6.27 -1.32
N SER A 215 2.87 -5.60 -0.26
CA SER A 215 2.42 -5.83 1.11
C SER A 215 0.91 -5.61 1.28
N LEU A 216 0.36 -4.51 0.76
CA LEU A 216 -1.01 -4.07 1.03
C LEU A 216 -2.08 -4.65 0.10
N GLY A 217 -1.71 -5.41 -0.93
CA GLY A 217 -2.65 -5.91 -1.94
C GLY A 217 -3.15 -4.83 -2.93
N ASP A 218 -2.86 -3.56 -2.67
CA ASP A 218 -3.13 -2.43 -3.59
C ASP A 218 -2.34 -2.52 -4.90
N ASN A 219 -1.34 -3.41 -4.97
CA ASN A 219 -0.51 -3.67 -6.15
C ASN A 219 0.10 -2.37 -6.72
N SER A 220 0.42 -1.38 -5.87
CA SER A 220 0.98 -0.09 -6.26
C SER A 220 1.80 0.54 -5.13
N PRO A 221 2.93 1.23 -5.41
CA PRO A 221 3.75 1.87 -4.39
C PRO A 221 3.15 3.17 -3.84
N VAL A 222 1.82 3.23 -3.66
CA VAL A 222 1.05 4.44 -3.34
C VAL A 222 1.54 5.14 -2.07
N PHE A 223 1.86 4.39 -1.02
CA PHE A 223 2.40 4.93 0.24
C PHE A 223 3.84 5.45 0.14
N ALA A 224 4.54 5.16 -0.96
CA ALA A 224 5.90 5.61 -1.19
C ALA A 224 6.00 6.75 -2.21
N THR A 225 4.87 7.25 -2.72
CA THR A 225 4.83 8.30 -3.76
C THR A 225 5.67 9.52 -3.39
N GLY A 226 5.54 10.02 -2.16
CA GLY A 226 6.29 11.19 -1.69
C GLY A 226 7.80 10.94 -1.63
N ILE A 227 8.24 9.80 -1.08
CA ILE A 227 9.68 9.48 -0.98
C ILE A 227 10.30 9.18 -2.35
N LEU A 228 9.53 8.59 -3.27
CA LEU A 228 9.94 8.37 -4.65
C LEU A 228 10.14 9.70 -5.37
N PHE A 229 9.19 10.62 -5.25
CA PHE A 229 9.28 11.96 -5.81
C PHE A 229 10.51 12.70 -5.28
N ILE A 230 10.68 12.77 -3.96
CA ILE A 230 11.84 13.45 -3.35
C ILE A 230 13.15 12.83 -3.81
N SER A 231 13.25 11.50 -3.85
CA SER A 231 14.46 10.81 -4.29
C SER A 231 14.81 11.13 -5.74
N LEU A 232 13.80 11.20 -6.60
CA LEU A 232 13.96 11.61 -7.99
C LEU A 232 14.46 13.06 -8.08
N ILE A 233 13.86 13.99 -7.35
CA ILE A 233 14.29 15.40 -7.32
C ILE A 233 15.72 15.53 -6.79
N VAL A 234 16.08 14.82 -5.72
CA VAL A 234 17.45 14.79 -5.19
C VAL A 234 18.44 14.31 -6.24
N MET A 235 18.14 13.25 -7.00
CA MET A 235 19.00 12.81 -8.10
C MET A 235 19.12 13.86 -9.20
N CYS A 236 18.02 14.51 -9.59
CA CYS A 236 18.04 15.57 -10.60
C CYS A 236 18.95 16.72 -10.15
N ILE A 237 18.78 17.20 -8.92
CA ILE A 237 19.61 18.26 -8.34
C ILE A 237 21.07 17.81 -8.25
N ASP A 238 21.35 16.59 -7.80
CA ASP A 238 22.71 16.06 -7.70
C ASP A 238 23.43 16.08 -9.06
N VAL A 239 22.73 15.75 -10.15
CA VAL A 239 23.26 15.87 -11.53
C VAL A 239 23.47 17.33 -11.94
N LEU A 240 22.54 18.22 -11.62
CA LEU A 240 22.62 19.65 -11.98
C LEU A 240 23.75 20.38 -11.26
N VAL A 241 24.01 20.04 -9.99
CA VAL A 241 25.03 20.70 -9.16
C VAL A 241 26.43 20.12 -9.39
N SER A 242 26.54 18.80 -9.57
CA SER A 242 27.84 18.12 -9.59
C SER A 242 28.61 18.28 -10.90
N ILE A 243 28.00 18.84 -11.93
CA ILE A 243 28.63 19.07 -13.22
C ILE A 243 28.47 20.55 -13.51
N GLU A 244 29.58 21.30 -13.44
CA GLU A 244 29.61 22.76 -13.54
C GLU A 244 28.97 23.24 -14.86
N VAL A 245 27.67 23.58 -14.82
CA VAL A 245 26.98 24.20 -15.95
C VAL A 245 26.85 25.69 -15.67
N PRO A 246 27.52 26.57 -16.44
CA PRO A 246 27.66 27.99 -16.11
C PRO A 246 26.37 28.83 -16.25
N LYS A 247 25.19 28.25 -16.51
CA LYS A 247 23.98 29.01 -16.87
C LYS A 247 22.65 28.58 -16.24
N ILE A 248 22.62 27.65 -15.27
CA ILE A 248 21.35 27.20 -14.65
C ILE A 248 21.25 27.70 -13.21
N ASN A 249 21.13 29.01 -13.07
CA ASN A 249 20.93 29.65 -11.76
C ASN A 249 19.45 29.58 -11.30
N LEU A 250 18.51 29.32 -12.22
CA LEU A 250 17.07 29.40 -11.95
C LEU A 250 16.56 28.23 -11.10
N LEU A 251 17.00 26.99 -11.39
CA LEU A 251 16.61 25.77 -10.66
C LEU A 251 17.40 25.55 -9.37
N MET A 252 18.58 26.16 -9.25
CA MET A 252 19.42 26.08 -8.05
C MET A 252 19.10 27.17 -7.02
N ASN A 253 18.25 28.14 -7.38
CA ASN A 253 17.80 29.13 -6.43
C ASN A 253 16.90 28.45 -5.38
N LYS A 254 17.25 28.54 -4.10
CA LYS A 254 16.42 28.08 -2.97
C LYS A 254 14.95 28.53 -3.08
N TRP A 255 14.72 29.69 -3.70
CA TRP A 255 13.39 30.22 -3.96
C TRP A 255 12.58 29.42 -4.98
N SER A 256 13.20 28.84 -6.01
CA SER A 256 12.45 28.02 -6.98
C SER A 256 11.96 26.72 -6.36
N LEU A 257 12.80 26.04 -5.56
CA LEU A 257 12.36 24.86 -4.79
C LEU A 257 11.21 25.20 -3.83
N LEU A 258 11.27 26.35 -3.15
CA LEU A 258 10.18 26.82 -2.31
C LEU A 258 8.90 27.05 -3.12
N VAL A 259 8.99 27.76 -4.25
CA VAL A 259 7.84 28.01 -5.14
C VAL A 259 7.24 26.70 -5.61
N TYR A 260 8.04 25.74 -6.08
CA TYR A 260 7.55 24.43 -6.50
C TYR A 260 6.92 23.64 -5.36
N SER A 261 7.47 23.72 -4.15
CA SER A 261 6.89 23.08 -2.97
C SER A 261 5.53 23.70 -2.60
N ILE A 262 5.42 25.03 -2.68
CA ILE A 262 4.16 25.74 -2.47
C ILE A 262 3.14 25.34 -3.54
N VAL A 263 3.54 25.26 -4.81
CA VAL A 263 2.67 24.81 -5.90
C VAL A 263 2.15 23.40 -5.63
N VAL A 264 3.03 22.44 -5.31
CA VAL A 264 2.62 21.07 -4.97
C VAL A 264 1.69 21.05 -3.75
N PHE A 265 1.96 21.86 -2.73
CA PHE A 265 1.12 21.97 -1.54
C PHE A 265 -0.28 22.51 -1.86
N VAL A 266 -0.36 23.61 -2.62
CA VAL A 266 -1.64 24.23 -3.04
C VAL A 266 -2.45 23.25 -3.90
N PHE A 267 -1.82 22.60 -4.88
CA PHE A 267 -2.50 21.59 -5.70
C PHE A 267 -2.89 20.35 -4.88
N GLY A 268 -2.09 19.96 -3.89
CA GLY A 268 -2.43 18.88 -2.97
C GLY A 268 -3.69 19.18 -2.16
N ILE A 269 -3.78 20.39 -1.58
CA ILE A 269 -4.99 20.86 -0.87
C ILE A 269 -6.18 20.92 -1.82
N TYR A 270 -5.99 21.51 -3.00
CA TYR A 270 -7.04 21.60 -4.02
C TYR A 270 -7.56 20.21 -4.42
N GLY A 271 -6.64 19.29 -4.72
CA GLY A 271 -6.97 17.92 -5.09
C GLY A 271 -7.74 17.21 -3.99
N GLN A 272 -7.22 17.22 -2.76
CA GLN A 272 -7.87 16.58 -1.61
C GLN A 272 -9.26 17.16 -1.30
N ALA A 273 -9.44 18.47 -1.48
CA ALA A 273 -10.72 19.14 -1.25
C ALA A 273 -11.79 18.77 -2.29
N ASN A 274 -11.40 18.56 -3.55
CA ASN A 274 -12.35 18.35 -4.65
C ASN A 274 -12.54 16.88 -5.03
N VAL A 275 -11.49 16.09 -4.87
CA VAL A 275 -11.47 14.66 -5.18
C VAL A 275 -10.86 13.97 -3.97
N ASN A 276 -11.70 13.39 -3.12
CA ASN A 276 -11.26 12.60 -1.98
C ASN A 276 -11.50 11.13 -2.30
N TYR A 277 -10.46 10.30 -2.17
CA TYR A 277 -10.34 8.90 -2.62
C TYR A 277 -11.65 8.18 -2.98
N ARG A 278 -12.48 7.87 -1.97
CA ARG A 278 -13.76 7.15 -2.08
C ARG A 278 -14.95 8.01 -1.66
N ASP A 279 -14.79 9.32 -1.67
CA ASP A 279 -15.83 10.25 -1.27
C ASP A 279 -16.08 11.30 -2.36
N LEU A 280 -17.03 12.19 -2.10
CA LEU A 280 -17.31 13.35 -2.92
C LEU A 280 -16.41 14.53 -2.53
N GLY A 281 -16.33 15.53 -3.40
CA GLY A 281 -15.69 16.80 -3.08
C GLY A 281 -16.41 17.52 -1.93
N LYS A 282 -15.69 18.36 -1.20
CA LYS A 282 -16.15 19.04 0.03
C LYS A 282 -17.52 19.72 -0.11
N ASP A 283 -17.83 20.27 -1.28
CA ASP A 283 -19.06 21.03 -1.52
C ASP A 283 -20.30 20.12 -1.55
N LYS A 284 -20.10 18.81 -1.67
CA LYS A 284 -21.14 17.76 -1.63
C LYS A 284 -21.23 17.07 -0.27
N LEU A 285 -20.30 17.33 0.65
CA LEU A 285 -20.26 16.78 2.00
C LEU A 285 -20.86 17.79 2.98
N ILE A 286 -22.19 17.88 2.98
CA ILE A 286 -22.92 18.95 3.67
C ILE A 286 -23.64 18.49 4.95
N LEU A 287 -23.91 17.19 5.10
CA LEU A 287 -24.66 16.65 6.24
C LEU A 287 -23.71 16.05 7.28
N GLY A 288 -23.94 16.32 8.56
CA GLY A 288 -23.16 15.74 9.65
C GLY A 288 -23.61 14.32 10.01
N LEU A 289 -22.66 13.41 10.24
CA LEU A 289 -22.93 12.06 10.73
C LEU A 289 -23.44 12.04 12.19
N ASN A 290 -23.25 13.13 12.94
CA ASN A 290 -23.91 13.30 14.24
C ASN A 290 -25.44 13.22 14.19
N SER A 291 -26.04 13.45 13.01
CA SER A 291 -27.48 13.23 12.82
C SER A 291 -27.89 11.74 12.86
N SER A 292 -26.93 10.81 12.80
CA SER A 292 -27.14 9.37 12.98
C SER A 292 -26.82 8.91 14.41
N SER A 293 -25.72 9.41 15.00
CA SER A 293 -25.35 9.21 16.41
C SER A 293 -24.31 10.25 16.82
N ASP A 294 -24.41 10.80 18.03
CA ASP A 294 -23.55 11.89 18.52
C ASP A 294 -22.06 11.49 18.54
N GLU A 295 -21.77 10.20 18.68
CA GLU A 295 -20.42 9.61 18.70
C GLU A 295 -19.66 9.82 17.38
N PHE A 296 -20.36 9.99 16.25
CA PHE A 296 -19.72 10.35 14.98
C PHE A 296 -19.15 11.76 14.98
N GLY A 297 -19.64 12.65 15.84
CA GLY A 297 -19.29 14.07 15.84
C GLY A 297 -19.61 14.76 14.50
N ASN A 298 -18.90 15.86 14.23
CA ASN A 298 -19.19 16.74 13.09
C ASN A 298 -18.58 16.27 11.75
N ILE A 299 -18.39 14.97 11.56
CA ILE A 299 -17.89 14.42 10.29
C ILE A 299 -18.96 14.65 9.23
N ARG A 300 -18.62 15.40 8.17
CA ARG A 300 -19.55 15.68 7.09
C ARG A 300 -19.50 14.58 6.03
N ALA A 301 -20.67 14.16 5.57
CA ALA A 301 -20.86 13.13 4.57
C ALA A 301 -21.93 13.57 3.55
N ASN A 302 -22.08 12.75 2.50
CA ASN A 302 -23.17 12.90 1.54
C ASN A 302 -24.48 12.29 2.10
N LYS A 303 -25.60 12.65 1.48
CA LYS A 303 -26.94 12.24 1.92
C LYS A 303 -27.16 10.73 2.01
N PHE A 304 -26.54 9.94 1.12
CA PHE A 304 -26.73 8.49 1.09
C PHE A 304 -25.99 7.82 2.24
N ILE A 305 -24.79 8.29 2.56
CA ILE A 305 -24.03 7.81 3.73
C ILE A 305 -24.76 8.15 5.03
N VAL A 306 -25.29 9.38 5.16
CA VAL A 306 -26.05 9.77 6.35
C VAL A 306 -27.33 8.93 6.47
N GLY A 307 -28.09 8.77 5.39
CA GLY A 307 -29.28 7.92 5.36
C GLY A 307 -28.98 6.47 5.75
N TYR A 308 -27.90 5.89 5.19
CA TYR A 308 -27.44 4.55 5.54
C TYR A 308 -27.19 4.38 7.04
N TYR A 309 -26.48 5.31 7.70
CA TYR A 309 -26.23 5.20 9.14
C TYR A 309 -27.45 5.54 10.00
N GLN A 310 -28.33 6.45 9.55
CA GLN A 310 -29.59 6.75 10.24
C GLN A 310 -30.52 5.53 10.24
N GLU A 311 -30.71 4.88 9.10
CA GLU A 311 -31.51 3.65 9.02
C GLU A 311 -30.87 2.51 9.81
N LEU A 312 -29.54 2.35 9.74
CA LEU A 312 -28.85 1.31 10.51
C LEU A 312 -29.06 1.50 12.02
N ALA A 313 -28.93 2.74 12.51
CA ALA A 313 -29.18 3.07 13.90
C ALA A 313 -30.66 2.85 14.28
N GLY A 314 -31.58 3.29 13.42
CA GLY A 314 -33.02 3.12 13.61
C GLY A 314 -33.44 1.66 13.71
N ILE A 315 -32.94 0.83 12.79
CA ILE A 315 -33.16 -0.62 12.80
C ILE A 315 -32.58 -1.24 14.06
N TYR A 316 -31.30 -0.98 14.38
CA TYR A 316 -30.68 -1.56 15.57
C TYR A 316 -31.44 -1.24 16.87
N ASN A 317 -31.92 0.00 16.99
CA ASN A 317 -32.67 0.46 18.16
C ASN A 317 -34.11 -0.09 18.23
N SER A 318 -34.68 -0.57 17.11
CA SER A 318 -36.02 -1.18 17.09
C SER A 318 -36.00 -2.69 17.36
N LEU A 319 -34.82 -3.32 17.34
CA LEU A 319 -34.66 -4.75 17.57
C LEU A 319 -34.49 -5.06 19.07
N ASP A 320 -35.42 -5.83 19.62
CA ASP A 320 -35.38 -6.26 21.02
C ASP A 320 -34.14 -7.13 21.32
N GLY A 321 -33.39 -6.79 22.37
CA GLY A 321 -32.23 -7.59 22.78
C GLY A 321 -31.04 -7.57 21.81
N SER A 322 -30.98 -6.57 20.92
CA SER A 322 -29.94 -6.41 19.88
C SER A 322 -28.51 -6.26 20.42
N LYS A 323 -28.34 -5.76 21.64
CA LYS A 323 -27.03 -5.54 22.25
C LYS A 323 -26.21 -6.84 22.36
N ASN A 324 -25.05 -6.86 21.69
CA ASN A 324 -24.14 -8.01 21.51
C ASN A 324 -24.73 -9.19 20.73
N ASN A 325 -25.91 -9.02 20.12
CA ASN A 325 -26.62 -10.05 19.35
C ASN A 325 -26.98 -9.53 17.95
N THR A 326 -26.17 -8.62 17.40
CA THR A 326 -26.38 -8.08 16.05
C THR A 326 -25.09 -8.20 15.24
N ILE A 327 -25.22 -8.69 14.02
CA ILE A 327 -24.16 -8.70 13.01
C ILE A 327 -24.59 -7.75 11.89
N VAL A 328 -23.71 -6.83 11.51
CA VAL A 328 -23.87 -6.04 10.28
C VAL A 328 -22.97 -6.63 9.21
N PHE A 329 -23.58 -7.08 8.12
CA PHE A 329 -22.91 -7.87 7.07
C PHE A 329 -23.04 -7.19 5.70
N PRO A 330 -21.98 -7.19 4.87
CA PRO A 330 -20.62 -7.71 5.13
C PRO A 330 -19.64 -6.64 5.63
N HIS A 331 -20.05 -5.37 5.60
CA HIS A 331 -19.25 -4.24 6.01
C HIS A 331 -19.88 -3.55 7.20
N ASN A 332 -19.04 -2.98 8.06
CA ASN A 332 -19.31 -1.89 9.02
C ASN A 332 -18.79 -2.21 10.43
N ALA A 333 -17.48 -2.46 10.56
CA ALA A 333 -16.85 -2.62 11.87
C ALA A 333 -16.96 -1.35 12.75
N MET A 334 -17.23 -0.19 12.14
CA MET A 334 -17.44 1.07 12.86
C MET A 334 -18.77 1.07 13.64
N PHE A 335 -19.78 0.32 13.20
CA PHE A 335 -21.07 0.20 13.89
C PHE A 335 -20.94 -0.23 15.35
N TYR A 336 -20.10 -1.23 15.63
CA TYR A 336 -19.99 -1.84 16.96
C TYR A 336 -19.55 -0.86 18.06
N PRO A 337 -18.45 -0.09 17.90
CA PRO A 337 -18.08 0.91 18.90
C PRO A 337 -19.08 2.06 18.99
N LEU A 338 -19.74 2.45 17.89
CA LEU A 338 -20.73 3.53 17.91
C LEU A 338 -21.99 3.16 18.69
N MET A 339 -22.53 1.96 18.45
CA MET A 339 -23.73 1.46 19.13
C MET A 339 -23.41 0.79 20.47
N GLN A 340 -22.16 0.89 20.94
CA GLN A 340 -21.67 0.31 22.19
C GLN A 340 -22.03 -1.18 22.34
N THR A 341 -21.83 -1.92 21.26
CA THR A 341 -22.18 -3.34 21.11
C THR A 341 -20.95 -4.13 20.65
N LYS A 342 -21.03 -5.46 20.71
CA LYS A 342 -19.97 -6.37 20.28
C LYS A 342 -20.38 -7.13 19.03
N ASN A 343 -19.43 -7.35 18.13
CA ASN A 343 -19.61 -8.23 17.01
C ASN A 343 -19.56 -9.69 17.49
N PRO A 344 -20.65 -10.48 17.38
CA PRO A 344 -20.63 -11.89 17.74
C PRO A 344 -20.01 -12.79 16.65
N ALA A 345 -19.73 -12.25 15.46
CA ALA A 345 -19.09 -12.98 14.36
C ALA A 345 -17.64 -13.37 14.67
N PRO A 346 -17.08 -14.41 14.00
CA PRO A 346 -15.68 -14.82 14.21
C PRO A 346 -14.67 -13.83 13.61
N LEU A 347 -15.12 -12.90 12.77
CA LEU A 347 -14.30 -11.88 12.12
C LEU A 347 -15.04 -10.55 12.13
N ASP A 348 -14.28 -9.46 12.24
CA ASP A 348 -14.81 -8.10 12.14
C ASP A 348 -15.35 -7.79 10.73
N TRP A 349 -14.73 -8.40 9.71
CA TRP A 349 -15.02 -8.18 8.30
C TRP A 349 -15.26 -9.53 7.65
N LEU A 350 -16.53 -9.91 7.49
CA LEU A 350 -16.93 -11.19 6.87
C LEU A 350 -16.90 -11.09 5.34
N ILE A 351 -15.76 -10.68 4.78
CA ILE A 351 -15.52 -10.60 3.33
C ILE A 351 -14.55 -11.69 2.90
N ALA A 352 -14.75 -12.27 1.70
CA ALA A 352 -13.97 -13.39 1.19
C ALA A 352 -12.45 -13.20 1.28
N ASN A 353 -11.97 -11.97 1.07
CA ASN A 353 -10.54 -11.65 1.10
C ASN A 353 -9.88 -11.82 2.50
N GLU A 354 -10.66 -11.80 3.58
CA GLU A 354 -10.17 -11.92 4.95
C GLU A 354 -9.97 -13.37 5.39
N TYR A 355 -10.59 -14.34 4.72
CA TYR A 355 -10.56 -15.75 5.12
C TYR A 355 -10.18 -16.72 3.98
N ILE A 356 -9.43 -16.25 2.99
CA ILE A 356 -8.91 -17.09 1.89
C ILE A 356 -8.16 -18.30 2.45
N GLY A 357 -8.57 -19.51 2.06
CA GLY A 357 -8.01 -20.78 2.52
C GLY A 357 -8.49 -21.23 3.91
N GLN A 358 -9.47 -20.53 4.49
CA GLN A 358 -10.10 -20.85 5.77
C GLN A 358 -11.64 -20.85 5.67
N GLU A 359 -12.17 -20.99 4.46
CA GLU A 359 -13.60 -20.91 4.13
C GLU A 359 -14.42 -21.91 4.96
N ASP A 360 -13.97 -23.16 5.05
CA ASP A 360 -14.66 -24.20 5.80
C ASP A 360 -14.69 -23.91 7.31
N ARG A 361 -13.60 -23.36 7.86
CA ARG A 361 -13.53 -22.97 9.27
C ARG A 361 -14.51 -21.85 9.56
N ILE A 362 -14.48 -20.78 8.75
CA ILE A 362 -15.39 -19.66 8.92
C ILE A 362 -16.84 -20.09 8.74
N LYS A 363 -17.13 -20.96 7.76
CA LYS A 363 -18.46 -21.57 7.57
C LYS A 363 -18.92 -22.29 8.85
N ALA A 364 -18.07 -23.13 9.43
CA ALA A 364 -18.39 -23.89 10.63
C ALA A 364 -18.59 -22.98 11.87
N ASP A 365 -17.72 -22.00 12.08
CA ASP A 365 -17.81 -21.07 13.21
C ASP A 365 -19.04 -20.15 13.09
N PHE A 366 -19.32 -19.63 11.89
CA PHE A 366 -20.49 -18.80 11.65
C PHE A 366 -21.79 -19.59 11.79
N LYS A 367 -21.82 -20.83 11.30
CA LYS A 367 -22.96 -21.75 11.50
C LYS A 367 -23.22 -22.00 12.99
N ARG A 368 -22.17 -22.23 13.80
CA ARG A 368 -22.30 -22.41 15.26
C ARG A 368 -22.92 -21.18 15.94
N ILE A 369 -22.63 -19.98 15.44
CA ILE A 369 -23.20 -18.72 15.97
C ILE A 369 -24.69 -18.62 15.61
N ILE A 370 -25.05 -18.90 14.36
CA ILE A 370 -26.44 -18.89 13.87
C ILE A 370 -27.30 -19.95 14.59
N GLU A 371 -26.74 -21.14 14.84
CA GLU A 371 -27.44 -22.23 15.53
C GLU A 371 -27.45 -22.08 17.06
N SER A 372 -26.83 -21.03 17.60
CA SER A 372 -26.84 -20.80 19.03
C SER A 372 -28.26 -20.48 19.52
N PRO A 373 -28.65 -20.87 20.74
CA PRO A 373 -30.01 -20.65 21.27
C PRO A 373 -30.32 -19.18 21.58
N ARG A 374 -29.49 -18.24 21.10
CA ARG A 374 -29.69 -16.80 21.28
C ARG A 374 -30.35 -16.24 20.04
N ASP A 375 -31.31 -15.34 20.27
CA ASP A 375 -31.86 -14.50 19.21
C ASP A 375 -30.72 -13.65 18.63
N LEU A 376 -30.36 -13.91 17.37
CA LEU A 376 -29.32 -13.18 16.66
C LEU A 376 -29.95 -12.47 15.48
N TYR A 377 -29.68 -11.17 15.39
CA TYR A 377 -30.11 -10.32 14.28
C TYR A 377 -28.95 -10.13 13.31
N ILE A 378 -29.23 -10.28 12.02
CA ILE A 378 -28.25 -10.09 10.95
C ILE A 378 -28.79 -9.02 10.00
N ILE A 379 -28.18 -7.84 10.05
CA ILE A 379 -28.51 -6.69 9.20
C ILE A 379 -27.60 -6.77 7.98
N VAL A 380 -28.20 -7.05 6.82
CA VAL A 380 -27.50 -7.29 5.56
C VAL A 380 -27.63 -6.07 4.66
N ASP A 381 -26.50 -5.54 4.17
CA ASP A 381 -26.48 -4.44 3.21
C ASP A 381 -27.25 -4.85 1.92
N LYS A 382 -28.35 -4.17 1.58
CA LYS A 382 -28.97 -4.26 0.24
C LYS A 382 -28.16 -3.50 -0.81
N VAL A 383 -27.28 -2.60 -0.36
CA VAL A 383 -26.58 -1.63 -1.22
C VAL A 383 -25.07 -1.85 -1.24
N ASP A 384 -24.43 -1.53 -2.36
CA ASP A 384 -22.98 -1.53 -2.43
C ASP A 384 -22.39 -0.26 -1.82
N VAL A 385 -22.07 -0.33 -0.52
CA VAL A 385 -21.44 0.75 0.25
C VAL A 385 -20.13 1.26 -0.38
N ARG A 386 -19.46 0.49 -1.26
CA ARG A 386 -18.24 0.93 -1.95
C ARG A 386 -18.47 2.06 -2.94
N ILE A 387 -19.68 2.16 -3.49
CA ILE A 387 -20.07 3.15 -4.51
C ILE A 387 -21.27 4.00 -4.07
N ILE A 388 -21.72 3.87 -2.82
CA ILE A 388 -22.89 4.59 -2.29
C ILE A 388 -22.77 6.12 -2.39
N ARG A 389 -21.56 6.65 -2.51
CA ARG A 389 -21.31 8.08 -2.78
C ARG A 389 -21.97 8.55 -4.08
N ASP A 390 -22.13 7.65 -5.05
CA ASP A 390 -22.65 7.92 -6.39
C ASP A 390 -24.17 7.63 -6.47
N GLY A 391 -24.74 7.00 -5.43
CA GLY A 391 -26.16 6.68 -5.32
C GLY A 391 -26.43 5.31 -4.69
N ILE A 392 -27.71 4.95 -4.57
CA ILE A 392 -28.12 3.61 -4.13
C ILE A 392 -27.96 2.65 -5.30
N SER A 393 -27.08 1.66 -5.13
CA SER A 393 -26.88 0.58 -6.10
C SER A 393 -27.01 -0.75 -5.38
N ALA A 394 -27.79 -1.67 -5.94
CA ALA A 394 -28.00 -2.98 -5.34
C ALA A 394 -26.68 -3.73 -5.20
N ARG A 395 -26.53 -4.42 -4.07
CA ARG A 395 -25.39 -5.30 -3.84
C ARG A 395 -25.70 -6.69 -4.36
N GLU A 396 -24.78 -7.22 -5.15
CA GLU A 396 -24.81 -8.60 -5.60
C GLU A 396 -24.08 -9.49 -4.58
N TYR A 397 -24.76 -10.53 -4.12
CA TYR A 397 -24.22 -11.55 -3.21
C TYR A 397 -24.09 -12.92 -3.88
N GLU A 398 -24.04 -12.96 -5.22
CA GLU A 398 -23.90 -14.22 -5.94
C GLU A 398 -22.66 -14.97 -5.46
N ASN A 399 -22.86 -16.23 -5.02
CA ASN A 399 -21.81 -17.10 -4.48
C ASN A 399 -21.13 -16.60 -3.20
N ASP A 400 -21.72 -15.65 -2.47
CA ASP A 400 -21.21 -15.26 -1.15
C ASP A 400 -21.54 -16.35 -0.12
N LEU A 401 -20.49 -17.01 0.37
CA LEU A 401 -20.57 -18.13 1.32
C LEU A 401 -21.40 -17.78 2.57
N ILE A 402 -21.21 -16.58 3.11
CA ILE A 402 -21.83 -16.17 4.37
C ILE A 402 -23.27 -15.73 4.11
N TYR A 403 -23.52 -15.01 3.03
CA TYR A 403 -24.87 -14.64 2.64
C TYR A 403 -25.76 -15.87 2.43
N ASN A 404 -25.25 -16.90 1.75
CA ASN A 404 -25.96 -18.16 1.53
C ASN A 404 -26.33 -18.84 2.86
N LEU A 405 -25.43 -18.84 3.85
CA LEU A 405 -25.76 -19.37 5.19
C LEU A 405 -26.86 -18.57 5.89
N ILE A 406 -26.84 -17.24 5.74
CA ILE A 406 -27.86 -16.36 6.36
C ILE A 406 -29.24 -16.71 5.79
N ILE A 407 -29.39 -16.73 4.46
CA ILE A 407 -30.70 -16.98 3.83
C ILE A 407 -31.22 -18.41 4.08
N GLU A 408 -30.33 -19.40 4.21
CA GLU A 408 -30.73 -20.79 4.45
C GLU A 408 -31.22 -21.01 5.90
N ASN A 409 -30.61 -20.35 6.87
CA ASN A 409 -30.77 -20.67 8.29
C ASN A 409 -31.53 -19.62 9.10
N CYS A 410 -31.74 -18.41 8.55
CA CYS A 410 -32.47 -17.34 9.22
C CYS A 410 -33.87 -17.15 8.61
N SER A 411 -34.70 -16.37 9.29
CA SER A 411 -35.97 -15.84 8.79
C SER A 411 -35.81 -14.37 8.44
N LEU A 412 -36.34 -13.95 7.28
CA LEU A 412 -36.39 -12.54 6.90
C LEU A 412 -37.44 -11.83 7.77
N MET A 413 -37.06 -10.71 8.38
CA MET A 413 -37.97 -9.85 9.11
C MET A 413 -38.60 -8.81 8.17
N ASP A 414 -39.85 -8.44 8.46
CA ASP A 414 -40.55 -7.38 7.74
C ASP A 414 -40.08 -6.01 8.25
N VAL A 415 -38.98 -5.53 7.66
CA VAL A 415 -38.39 -4.21 7.96
C VAL A 415 -38.27 -3.44 6.66
N GLU A 416 -39.04 -2.35 6.56
CA GLU A 416 -38.96 -1.41 5.44
C GLU A 416 -37.65 -0.62 5.54
N SER A 417 -36.76 -0.82 4.58
CA SER A 417 -35.46 -0.13 4.51
C SER A 417 -34.94 -0.14 3.07
N ASP A 418 -34.41 1.01 2.66
CA ASP A 418 -33.76 1.20 1.37
C ASP A 418 -32.35 0.58 1.37
N TYR A 419 -31.70 0.54 2.54
CA TYR A 419 -30.30 0.14 2.67
C TYR A 419 -30.09 -1.29 3.17
N PHE A 420 -31.05 -1.88 3.90
CA PHE A 420 -30.83 -3.13 4.62
C PHE A 420 -31.96 -4.15 4.48
N ALA A 421 -31.59 -5.43 4.51
CA ALA A 421 -32.49 -6.55 4.81
C ALA A 421 -32.14 -7.07 6.20
N VAL A 422 -33.14 -7.37 7.02
CA VAL A 422 -32.91 -7.82 8.40
C VAL A 422 -33.35 -9.27 8.53
N TYR A 423 -32.48 -10.10 9.06
CA TYR A 423 -32.73 -11.51 9.31
C TYR A 423 -32.65 -11.80 10.81
N LYS A 424 -33.44 -12.77 11.27
CA LYS A 424 -33.37 -13.31 12.63
C LYS A 424 -33.09 -14.82 12.59
N THR A 425 -32.26 -15.33 13.50
CA THR A 425 -32.10 -16.78 13.65
C THR A 425 -33.43 -17.46 13.99
N ARG A 426 -33.61 -18.70 13.53
CA ARG A 426 -34.86 -19.46 13.67
C ARG A 426 -35.04 -20.12 15.02
#